data_AF-A0A7K2YER2-F1
#
_entry.id   AF-A0A7K2YER2-F1
#
_cell.length_a   1.000
_cell.length_b   1.000
_cell.length_c   1.000
_cell.angle_alpha   90.00
_cell.angle_beta   90.00
_cell.angle_gamma   90.00
#
_symmetry.space_group_name_H-M   'P 1'
#
loop_
_entity.id
_entity.type
_entity.pdbx_description
1 polymer ?
#
loop_
_entity_poly.entity_id
_entity_poly.type
_entity_poly.pdbx_seq_one_letter_code
_entity_poly.pdbx_strand_id
1 'polypeptide(L)'
;MTLPSTPPSRGDLIRHLEATRIAGQVATPREINLRHYRELSRKNPRHWFGLDFGERWLDEADVLAVMVKRAGVGADPTHVAGQDTIDPELTVRGLDRMAAVLRDAAARRSRVLVATGHPGGLLDVHRALAEALRAAGAEIVDIP
;
A
#
# COMPACT_ATOMS: atom_id res chain seq x y z
N MET A 1 -15.07 19.61 4.81
CA MET A 1 -15.04 18.64 5.91
C MET A 1 -13.87 19.01 6.80
N THR A 2 -14.12 19.51 8.00
CA THR A 2 -13.05 19.88 8.94
C THR A 2 -12.34 18.60 9.36
N LEU A 3 -11.04 18.48 9.10
CA LEU A 3 -10.26 17.35 9.58
C LEU A 3 -10.35 17.34 11.12
N PRO A 4 -10.62 16.21 11.77
CA PRO A 4 -10.69 16.14 13.23
C PRO A 4 -9.41 16.71 13.85
N SER A 5 -9.54 17.47 14.94
CA SER A 5 -8.47 18.26 15.58
C SER A 5 -7.34 17.43 16.19
N THR A 6 -7.42 16.10 16.15
CA THR A 6 -6.39 15.19 16.66
C THR A 6 -6.40 13.90 15.82
N PRO A 7 -5.24 13.47 15.25
CA PRO A 7 -5.12 12.18 14.58
C PRO A 7 -5.49 11.02 15.52
N PRO A 8 -6.08 9.92 15.03
CA PRO A 8 -6.35 8.74 15.84
C PRO A 8 -5.05 8.17 16.43
N SER A 9 -5.14 7.52 17.60
CA SER A 9 -3.99 6.79 18.13
C SER A 9 -3.65 5.61 17.21
N ARG A 10 -2.42 5.11 17.34
CA ARG A 10 -1.96 3.90 16.63
C ARG A 10 -2.91 2.72 16.85
N GLY A 11 -3.36 2.51 18.09
CA GLY A 11 -4.29 1.45 18.44
C GLY A 11 -5.69 1.66 17.87
N ASP A 12 -6.18 2.90 17.82
CA ASP A 12 -7.46 3.22 17.18
C ASP A 12 -7.43 2.92 15.68
N LEU A 13 -6.33 3.28 15.02
CA LEU A 13 -6.14 3.01 13.60
C LEU A 13 -6.08 1.51 13.31
N ILE A 14 -5.34 0.73 14.10
CA ILE A 14 -5.28 -0.73 13.96
C ILE A 14 -6.68 -1.34 14.11
N ARG A 15 -7.41 -1.00 15.18
CA ARG A 15 -8.78 -1.47 15.39
C ARG A 15 -9.69 -1.14 14.21
N HIS A 16 -9.57 0.07 13.66
CA HIS A 16 -10.35 0.48 12.50
C HIS A 16 -10.01 -0.34 11.25
N LEU A 17 -8.71 -0.55 10.97
CA LEU A 17 -8.25 -1.33 9.82
C LEU A 17 -8.76 -2.78 9.88
N GLU A 18 -8.76 -3.38 11.07
CA GLU A 18 -9.29 -4.73 11.28
C GLU A 18 -10.82 -4.79 11.16
N ALA A 19 -11.53 -3.87 11.84
CA ALA A 19 -12.99 -3.82 11.83
C ALA A 19 -13.56 -3.60 10.42
N THR A 20 -12.83 -2.86 9.58
CA THR A 20 -13.20 -2.58 8.19
C THR A 20 -12.62 -3.56 7.18
N ARG A 21 -11.83 -4.56 7.64
CA ARG A 21 -11.15 -5.55 6.80
C ARG A 21 -10.21 -4.96 5.74
N ILE A 22 -9.68 -3.78 5.99
CA ILE A 22 -8.57 -3.20 5.21
C ILE A 22 -7.27 -3.95 5.54
N ALA A 23 -7.09 -4.29 6.81
CA ALA A 23 -6.06 -5.22 7.30
C ALA A 23 -6.70 -6.25 8.25
N GLY A 24 -5.90 -7.17 8.79
CA GLY A 24 -6.40 -8.34 9.50
C GLY A 24 -6.95 -9.36 8.50
N GLN A 25 -8.15 -9.90 8.73
CA GLN A 25 -8.82 -10.81 7.81
C GLN A 25 -9.45 -10.04 6.65
N VAL A 26 -8.72 -9.92 5.54
CA VAL A 26 -9.09 -9.09 4.37
C VAL A 26 -10.07 -9.78 3.43
N ALA A 27 -10.96 -9.06 2.73
CA ALA A 27 -11.96 -9.72 1.88
C ALA A 27 -11.36 -10.58 0.73
N THR A 28 -10.13 -10.29 0.29
CA THR A 28 -9.46 -11.04 -0.78
C THR A 28 -9.03 -12.43 -0.31
N PRO A 29 -9.53 -13.51 -0.94
CA PRO A 29 -9.12 -14.88 -0.61
C PRO A 29 -7.67 -15.18 -1.00
N ARG A 30 -7.08 -16.16 -0.31
CA ARG A 30 -5.69 -16.62 -0.50
C ARG A 30 -5.43 -17.08 -1.94
N GLU A 31 -6.38 -17.78 -2.55
CA GLU A 31 -6.29 -18.27 -3.93
C GLU A 31 -6.07 -17.14 -4.94
N ILE A 32 -6.71 -15.99 -4.71
CA ILE A 32 -6.60 -14.80 -5.57
C ILE A 32 -5.20 -14.19 -5.43
N ASN A 33 -4.69 -14.08 -4.20
CA ASN A 33 -3.35 -13.56 -3.95
C ASN A 33 -2.27 -14.48 -4.55
N LEU A 34 -2.35 -15.79 -4.32
CA LEU A 34 -1.43 -16.78 -4.90
C LEU A 34 -1.43 -16.73 -6.43
N ARG A 35 -2.60 -16.58 -7.06
CA ARG A 35 -2.68 -16.36 -8.51
C ARG A 35 -1.91 -15.10 -8.93
N HIS A 36 -2.10 -13.96 -8.24
CA HIS A 36 -1.34 -12.74 -8.56
C HIS A 36 0.16 -12.91 -8.35
N TYR A 37 0.59 -13.65 -7.32
CA TYR A 37 2.00 -13.93 -7.05
C TYR A 37 2.63 -14.73 -8.20
N ARG A 38 1.90 -15.72 -8.71
CA ARG A 38 2.30 -16.51 -9.88
C ARG A 38 2.39 -15.68 -11.16
N GLU A 39 1.43 -14.79 -11.40
CA GLU A 39 1.47 -13.91 -12.56
C GLU A 39 2.64 -12.91 -12.48
N LEU A 40 2.97 -12.44 -11.27
CA LEU A 40 4.10 -11.56 -11.04
C LEU A 40 5.44 -12.28 -11.29
N SER A 41 5.62 -13.52 -10.81
CA SER A 41 6.85 -14.29 -11.03
C SER A 41 7.04 -14.71 -12.49
N ARG A 42 5.95 -14.93 -13.22
CA ARG A 42 5.96 -15.20 -14.67
C ARG A 42 6.21 -13.99 -15.56
N LYS A 43 6.51 -12.83 -14.97
CA LYS A 43 6.75 -11.57 -15.70
C LYS A 43 5.57 -11.15 -16.57
N ASN A 44 4.33 -11.43 -16.14
CA ASN A 44 3.15 -11.02 -16.89
C ASN A 44 3.10 -9.47 -16.95
N PRO A 45 3.17 -8.85 -18.15
CA PRO A 45 3.24 -7.39 -18.28
C PRO A 45 2.09 -6.65 -17.61
N ARG A 46 0.89 -7.27 -17.54
CA ARG A 46 -0.27 -6.68 -16.87
C ARG A 46 -0.08 -6.57 -15.35
N HIS A 47 0.60 -7.54 -14.75
CA HIS A 47 0.89 -7.55 -13.31
C HIS A 47 2.17 -6.78 -12.97
N TRP A 48 3.01 -6.50 -13.96
CA TRP A 48 4.19 -5.64 -13.84
C TRP A 48 3.85 -4.15 -14.02
N PHE A 49 2.63 -3.82 -14.43
CA PHE A 49 2.19 -2.44 -14.70
C PHE A 49 3.13 -1.69 -15.67
N GLY A 50 3.69 -2.41 -16.65
CA GLY A 50 4.64 -1.86 -17.63
C GLY A 50 6.05 -1.56 -17.09
N LEU A 51 6.36 -1.94 -15.84
CA LEU A 51 7.69 -1.83 -15.25
C LEU A 51 8.54 -3.06 -15.59
N ASP A 52 9.87 -2.93 -15.55
CA ASP A 52 10.81 -4.04 -15.64
C ASP A 52 11.45 -4.31 -14.27
N PHE A 53 11.27 -5.52 -13.76
CA PHE A 53 11.83 -5.97 -12.48
C PHE A 53 12.99 -6.97 -12.65
N GLY A 54 13.45 -7.24 -13.87
CA GLY A 54 14.54 -8.18 -14.16
C GLY A 54 14.26 -9.61 -13.69
N GLU A 55 15.27 -10.27 -13.11
CA GLU A 55 15.21 -11.66 -12.62
C GLU A 55 14.87 -11.75 -11.12
N ARG A 56 14.08 -10.81 -10.60
CA ARG A 56 13.88 -10.64 -9.16
C ARG A 56 13.20 -11.83 -8.45
N TRP A 57 12.38 -12.58 -9.17
CA TRP A 57 11.61 -13.71 -8.64
C TRP A 57 11.67 -14.89 -9.59
N LEU A 58 12.02 -16.07 -9.07
CA LEU A 58 12.04 -17.33 -9.81
C LEU A 58 10.65 -17.94 -9.87
N ASP A 59 9.91 -17.89 -8.75
CA ASP A 59 8.59 -18.49 -8.65
C ASP A 59 7.64 -17.73 -7.69
N GLU A 60 6.48 -18.34 -7.44
CA GLU A 60 5.44 -17.81 -6.56
C GLU A 60 5.88 -17.72 -5.09
N ALA A 61 6.77 -18.62 -4.64
CA ALA A 61 7.26 -18.64 -3.26
C ALA A 61 8.19 -17.45 -2.97
N ASP A 62 8.98 -17.01 -3.96
CA ASP A 62 9.79 -15.80 -3.82
C ASP A 62 8.91 -14.55 -3.63
N VAL A 63 7.79 -14.48 -4.35
CA VAL A 63 6.82 -13.39 -4.20
C VAL A 63 6.11 -13.49 -2.86
N LEU A 64 5.70 -14.69 -2.42
CA LEU A 64 5.12 -14.92 -1.09
C LEU A 64 6.08 -14.44 0.01
N ALA A 65 7.38 -14.73 -0.09
CA ALA A 65 8.37 -14.27 0.88
C ALA A 65 8.44 -12.73 0.97
N VAL A 66 8.30 -12.03 -0.16
CA VAL A 66 8.16 -10.56 -0.17
C VAL A 66 6.90 -10.12 0.54
N MET A 67 5.77 -10.78 0.28
CA MET A 67 4.48 -10.43 0.86
C MET A 67 4.42 -10.72 2.37
N VAL A 68 5.04 -11.80 2.84
CA VAL A 68 5.24 -12.06 4.28
C VAL A 68 6.03 -10.92 4.90
N LYS A 69 7.15 -10.52 4.29
CA LYS A 69 8.01 -9.46 4.82
C LYS A 69 7.34 -8.08 4.81
N ARG A 70 6.61 -7.74 3.75
CA ARG A 70 6.12 -6.38 3.50
C ARG A 70 4.69 -6.16 3.98
N ALA A 71 3.84 -7.17 3.87
CA ALA A 71 2.42 -7.12 4.21
C ALA A 71 2.04 -8.06 5.37
N GLY A 72 2.91 -8.96 5.80
CA GLY A 72 2.63 -9.89 6.91
C GLY A 72 1.54 -10.91 6.60
N VAL A 73 1.43 -11.32 5.34
CA VAL A 73 0.56 -12.45 4.97
C VAL A 73 1.07 -13.74 5.64
N GLY A 74 0.19 -14.72 5.85
CA GLY A 74 0.59 -16.01 6.41
C GLY A 74 1.64 -16.72 5.56
N ALA A 75 2.75 -17.14 6.19
CA ALA A 75 3.93 -17.70 5.53
C ALA A 75 3.82 -19.21 5.20
N ASP A 76 2.78 -19.88 5.69
CA ASP A 76 2.56 -21.31 5.45
C ASP A 76 2.29 -21.55 3.94
N PRO A 77 3.19 -22.28 3.24
CA PRO A 77 3.01 -22.56 1.82
C PRO A 77 1.88 -23.56 1.54
N THR A 78 1.40 -24.27 2.58
CA THR A 78 0.27 -25.20 2.47
C THR A 78 -1.08 -24.50 2.61
N HIS A 79 -1.10 -23.25 3.10
CA HIS A 79 -2.29 -22.40 3.11
C HIS A 79 -2.57 -21.86 1.70
N VAL A 80 -3.25 -22.69 0.91
CA VAL A 80 -3.51 -22.43 -0.52
C VAL A 80 -4.90 -21.87 -0.80
N ALA A 81 -5.80 -21.84 0.19
CA ALA A 81 -7.21 -21.50 0.00
C ALA A 81 -7.86 -20.83 1.22
N GLY A 82 -8.94 -20.08 1.00
CA GLY A 82 -9.74 -19.45 2.04
C GLY A 82 -9.30 -18.05 2.43
N GLN A 83 -9.57 -17.68 3.68
CA GLN A 83 -9.33 -16.34 4.20
C GLN A 83 -7.82 -16.01 4.23
N ASP A 84 -7.43 -14.85 3.69
CA ASP A 84 -6.06 -14.35 3.80
C ASP A 84 -5.96 -13.20 4.81
N THR A 85 -4.72 -12.78 5.12
CA THR A 85 -4.45 -11.73 6.09
C THR A 85 -3.46 -10.70 5.60
N ILE A 86 -3.62 -9.46 6.09
CA ILE A 86 -2.58 -8.42 6.05
C ILE A 86 -2.32 -8.01 7.50
N ASP A 87 -1.06 -7.96 7.91
CA ASP A 87 -0.67 -7.55 9.26
C ASP A 87 -0.96 -6.05 9.47
N PRO A 88 -1.91 -5.68 10.35
CA PRO A 88 -2.27 -4.28 10.60
C PRO A 88 -1.12 -3.44 11.15
N GLU A 89 -0.25 -4.06 11.94
CA GLU A 89 0.91 -3.43 12.56
C GLU A 89 1.97 -3.09 11.49
N LEU A 90 2.19 -3.98 10.52
CA LEU A 90 3.02 -3.69 9.34
C LEU A 90 2.40 -2.61 8.45
N THR A 91 1.08 -2.59 8.28
CA THR A 91 0.36 -1.55 7.55
C THR A 91 0.62 -0.18 8.17
N VAL A 92 0.40 -0.02 9.48
CA VAL A 92 0.62 1.27 10.16
C VAL A 92 2.08 1.68 10.13
N ARG A 93 3.03 0.75 10.32
CA ARG A 93 4.46 1.05 10.12
C ARG A 93 4.77 1.52 8.69
N GLY A 94 4.02 1.05 7.69
CA GLY A 94 4.10 1.54 6.32
C GLY A 94 3.66 2.99 6.18
N LEU A 95 2.57 3.36 6.84
CA LEU A 95 2.09 4.74 6.90
C LEU A 95 3.11 5.66 7.60
N ASP A 96 3.75 5.21 8.69
CA ASP A 96 4.79 5.97 9.38
C ASP A 96 5.99 6.27 8.45
N ARG A 97 6.41 5.27 7.66
CA ARG A 97 7.46 5.45 6.65
C ARG A 97 7.04 6.42 5.56
N MET A 98 5.82 6.32 5.06
CA MET A 98 5.29 7.25 4.07
C MET A 98 5.23 8.69 4.63
N ALA A 99 4.80 8.86 5.88
CA ALA A 99 4.78 10.16 6.53
C ALA A 99 6.18 10.77 6.65
N ALA A 100 7.22 9.97 6.88
CA ALA A 100 8.60 10.45 6.87
C ALA A 100 9.03 10.93 5.47
N VAL A 101 8.70 10.19 4.42
CA VAL A 101 8.98 10.58 3.02
C VAL A 101 8.26 11.88 2.66
N LEU A 102 7.00 12.02 3.04
CA LEU A 102 6.21 13.23 2.80
C LEU A 102 6.77 14.44 3.54
N ARG A 103 7.23 14.27 4.79
CA ARG A 103 7.90 15.34 5.56
C ARG A 103 9.19 15.80 4.89
N ASP A 104 10.02 14.86 4.41
CA ASP A 104 11.24 15.20 3.68
C ASP A 104 10.94 15.94 2.37
N ALA A 105 9.95 15.47 1.59
CA ALA A 105 9.50 16.13 0.37
C ALA A 105 8.99 17.55 0.62
N ALA A 106 8.23 17.77 1.70
CA ALA A 106 7.77 19.09 2.11
C ALA A 106 8.94 19.99 2.51
N ALA A 107 9.86 19.49 3.35
CA ALA A 107 11.02 20.26 3.81
C ALA A 107 11.94 20.67 2.65
N ARG A 108 12.10 19.80 1.66
CA ARG A 108 12.91 20.04 0.45
C ARG A 108 12.15 20.77 -0.65
N ARG A 109 10.85 21.02 -0.49
CA ARG A 109 9.98 21.59 -1.53
C ARG A 109 10.09 20.82 -2.85
N SER A 110 10.10 19.48 -2.76
CA SER A 110 10.31 18.60 -3.90
C SER A 110 9.18 18.69 -4.93
N ARG A 111 9.45 18.20 -6.14
CA ARG A 111 8.42 17.95 -7.16
C ARG A 111 7.75 16.62 -6.85
N VAL A 112 6.42 16.61 -6.75
CA VAL A 112 5.65 15.44 -6.33
C VAL A 112 4.53 15.17 -7.33
N LEU A 113 4.49 13.93 -7.83
CA LEU A 113 3.33 13.41 -8.55
C LEU A 113 2.44 12.65 -7.57
N VAL A 114 1.14 12.96 -7.58
CA VAL A 114 0.13 12.25 -6.78
C VAL A 114 -0.81 11.51 -7.74
N ALA A 115 -0.87 10.19 -7.62
CA ALA A 115 -1.70 9.33 -8.46
C ALA A 115 -2.35 8.22 -7.63
N THR A 116 -3.52 7.74 -8.06
CA THR A 116 -4.22 6.63 -7.40
C THR A 116 -4.87 5.70 -8.41
N GLY A 117 -4.74 4.39 -8.17
CA GLY A 117 -5.51 3.36 -8.88
C GLY A 117 -6.89 3.10 -8.26
N HIS A 118 -7.25 3.76 -7.16
CA HIS A 118 -8.49 3.54 -6.40
C HIS A 118 -9.28 4.85 -6.24
N PRO A 119 -9.77 5.44 -7.34
CA PRO A 119 -10.39 6.77 -7.31
C PRO A 119 -11.62 6.84 -6.39
N GLY A 120 -12.37 5.74 -6.25
CA GLY A 120 -13.58 5.73 -5.40
C GLY A 120 -13.31 5.82 -3.90
N GLY A 121 -12.12 5.43 -3.42
CA GLY A 121 -11.83 5.35 -1.98
C GLY A 121 -10.68 6.25 -1.51
N LEU A 122 -9.73 6.57 -2.38
CA LEU A 122 -8.50 7.28 -1.99
C LEU A 122 -8.36 8.68 -2.58
N LEU A 123 -9.24 9.09 -3.49
CA LEU A 123 -9.09 10.37 -4.20
C LEU A 123 -9.03 11.57 -3.24
N ASP A 124 -9.91 11.62 -2.24
CA ASP A 124 -9.93 12.71 -1.27
C ASP A 124 -8.69 12.72 -0.35
N VAL A 125 -8.14 11.54 -0.01
CA VAL A 125 -6.88 11.42 0.74
C VAL A 125 -5.72 12.00 -0.09
N HIS A 126 -5.65 11.62 -1.36
CA HIS A 126 -4.61 12.12 -2.28
C HIS A 126 -4.75 13.63 -2.53
N ARG A 127 -5.98 14.15 -2.67
CA ARG A 127 -6.24 15.59 -2.80
C ARG A 127 -5.74 16.35 -1.58
N ALA A 128 -6.11 15.90 -0.37
CA ALA A 128 -5.68 16.53 0.87
C ALA A 128 -4.15 16.52 1.03
N LEU A 129 -3.48 15.42 0.66
CA LEU A 129 -2.02 15.34 0.66
C LEU A 129 -1.37 16.31 -0.34
N ALA A 130 -1.90 16.40 -1.56
CA ALA A 130 -1.40 17.32 -2.58
C ALA A 130 -1.55 18.79 -2.15
N GLU A 131 -2.69 19.15 -1.55
CA GLU A 131 -2.93 20.48 -1.00
C GLU A 131 -1.95 20.83 0.12
N ALA A 132 -1.72 19.90 1.07
CA ALA A 132 -0.79 20.11 2.17
C ALA A 132 0.67 20.26 1.69
N LEU A 133 1.10 19.43 0.74
CA LEU A 133 2.43 19.53 0.13
C LEU A 133 2.60 20.85 -0.63
N ARG A 134 1.60 21.27 -1.40
CA ARG A 134 1.61 22.56 -2.10
C ARG A 134 1.69 23.74 -1.11
N ALA A 135 0.94 23.69 -0.01
CA ALA A 135 1.00 24.70 1.05
C ALA A 135 2.39 24.77 1.73
N ALA A 136 3.12 23.65 1.79
CA ALA A 136 4.51 23.61 2.24
C ALA A 136 5.54 24.10 1.19
N GLY A 137 5.09 24.43 -0.02
CA GLY A 137 5.93 24.94 -1.11
C GLY A 137 6.46 23.87 -2.07
N ALA A 138 5.99 22.62 -1.98
CA ALA A 138 6.30 21.59 -2.97
C ALA A 138 5.57 21.85 -4.30
N GLU A 139 6.20 21.48 -5.42
CA GLU A 139 5.57 21.53 -6.74
C GLU A 139 4.76 20.25 -6.95
N ILE A 140 3.45 20.36 -7.17
CA ILE A 140 2.63 19.22 -7.58
C ILE A 140 2.66 19.12 -9.10
N VAL A 141 3.13 17.99 -9.61
CA VAL A 141 3.27 17.75 -11.05
C VAL A 141 1.92 17.36 -11.64
N ASP A 142 1.53 18.06 -12.70
CA ASP A 142 0.38 17.70 -13.52
C ASP A 142 0.80 16.68 -14.59
N ILE A 143 -0.02 15.66 -14.82
CA ILE A 143 0.14 14.75 -15.96
C ILE A 143 -0.70 15.32 -17.12
N PRO A 144 -0.10 15.58 -18.30
CA PRO A 144 -0.81 16.06 -19.49
C PRO A 144 -1.92 15.13 -19.98
#